data_AF-A0A848Y9P9-F1
#
_entry.id   AF-A0A848Y9P9-F1
#
_cell.length_a   1.000
_cell.length_b   1.000
_cell.length_c   1.000
_cell.angle_alpha   90.00
_cell.angle_beta   90.00
_cell.angle_gamma   90.00
#
_symmetry.space_group_name_H-M   'P 1'
#
loop_
_entity.id
_entity.type
_entity.pdbx_description
1 polymer ?
#
loop_
_entity_poly.entity_id
_entity_poly.type
_entity_poly.pdbx_seq_one_letter_code
_entity_poly.pdbx_strand_id
1 'polypeptide(L)'
;VNIGSDEMVSINQLVDMVAEIAGKRVHKRHVTGPTGVRGRNSDNQLIEKMLSWRPETSLVDGLRQSYAWIDAQNSLLMSKAA
;
A
#
# COMPACT_ATOMS: atom_id res chain seq x y z
N VAL A 1 9.68 -2.88 -19.72
CA VAL A 1 10.34 -3.30 -18.48
C VAL A 1 9.42 -2.96 -17.32
N ASN A 2 9.24 -3.84 -16.32
CA ASN A 2 8.30 -3.59 -15.22
C ASN A 2 8.89 -2.58 -14.21
N ILE A 3 8.06 -1.69 -13.68
CA ILE A 3 8.41 -0.78 -12.58
C ILE A 3 7.36 -1.00 -11.49
N GLY A 4 7.68 -1.87 -10.54
CA GLY A 4 6.78 -2.24 -9.47
C GLY A 4 7.48 -3.13 -8.46
N SER A 5 7.07 -3.03 -7.19
CA SER A 5 7.59 -3.91 -6.15
C SER A 5 7.30 -5.37 -6.49
N ASP A 6 8.24 -6.25 -6.17
CA ASP A 6 8.08 -7.70 -6.15
C ASP A 6 7.60 -8.22 -4.78
N GLU A 7 7.25 -7.31 -3.86
CA GLU A 7 6.62 -7.62 -2.57
C GLU A 7 5.13 -7.97 -2.75
N MET A 8 4.82 -9.27 -2.77
CA MET A 8 3.44 -9.76 -2.86
C MET A 8 2.77 -9.81 -1.48
N VAL A 9 1.64 -9.12 -1.34
CA VAL A 9 0.81 -9.16 -0.13
C VAL A 9 -0.66 -9.39 -0.46
N SER A 10 -1.40 -9.95 0.50
CA SER A 10 -2.85 -10.01 0.47
C SER A 10 -3.48 -8.68 0.93
N ILE A 11 -4.74 -8.45 0.55
CA ILE A 11 -5.53 -7.32 1.09
C ILE A 11 -5.63 -7.38 2.61
N ASN A 12 -5.70 -8.57 3.21
CA ASN A 12 -5.75 -8.72 4.67
C ASN A 12 -4.45 -8.21 5.33
N GLN A 13 -3.29 -8.53 4.77
CA GLN A 13 -1.99 -8.04 5.26
C GLN A 13 -1.87 -6.53 5.07
N LEU A 14 -2.34 -5.99 3.93
CA LEU A 14 -2.38 -4.54 3.70
C LEU A 14 -3.21 -3.83 4.77
N VAL A 15 -4.40 -4.36 5.10
CA VAL A 15 -5.24 -3.82 6.19
C VAL A 15 -4.52 -3.89 7.53
N ASP A 16 -3.82 -4.99 7.83
CA ASP A 16 -3.09 -5.14 9.10
C ASP A 16 -1.95 -4.12 9.21
N MET A 17 -1.16 -3.92 8.16
CA MET A 17 -0.10 -2.92 8.12
C MET A 17 -0.62 -1.50 8.35
N VAL A 18 -1.71 -1.13 7.67
CA VAL A 18 -2.32 0.19 7.85
C VAL A 18 -2.92 0.36 9.25
N ALA A 19 -3.54 -0.68 9.81
CA ALA A 19 -4.09 -0.66 11.16
C ALA A 19 -2.98 -0.48 12.22
N GLU A 20 -1.84 -1.16 12.04
CA GLU A 20 -0.66 -0.99 12.89
C GLU A 20 -0.10 0.43 12.81
N ILE A 21 0.09 0.97 11.60
CA ILE A 21 0.54 2.37 11.39
C ILE A 21 -0.41 3.36 12.08
N ALA A 22 -1.71 3.11 12.01
CA ALA A 22 -2.73 3.96 12.63
C ALA A 22 -2.83 3.80 14.16
N GLY A 23 -2.17 2.79 14.75
CA GLY A 23 -2.35 2.44 16.17
C GLY A 23 -3.76 1.95 16.50
N LYS A 24 -4.46 1.32 15.55
CA LYS A 24 -5.88 0.93 15.67
C LYS A 24 -6.05 -0.58 15.59
N ARG A 25 -7.02 -1.12 16.34
CA ARG A 25 -7.51 -2.49 16.14
C ARG A 25 -8.69 -2.47 15.19
N VAL A 26 -8.61 -3.22 14.09
CA VAL A 26 -9.63 -3.28 13.05
C VAL A 26 -10.12 -4.72 12.88
N HIS A 27 -11.44 -4.91 12.86
CA HIS A 27 -12.06 -6.19 12.48
C HIS A 27 -12.41 -6.19 11.00
N LYS A 28 -11.89 -7.18 10.27
CA LYS A 28 -12.11 -7.34 8.83
C LYS A 28 -13.45 -8.04 8.60
N ARG A 29 -14.42 -7.33 8.00
CA ARG A 29 -15.68 -7.89 7.51
C ARG A 29 -15.64 -8.00 6.00
N HIS A 30 -15.47 -9.21 5.47
CA HIS A 30 -15.48 -9.44 4.02
C HIS A 30 -16.91 -9.41 3.48
N VAL A 31 -17.12 -8.68 2.38
CA VAL A 31 -18.41 -8.53 1.69
C VAL A 31 -18.24 -8.84 0.20
N THR A 32 -19.33 -9.18 -0.47
CA THR A 32 -19.31 -9.39 -1.92
C THR A 32 -19.09 -8.07 -2.67
N GLY A 33 -18.33 -8.11 -3.75
CA GLY A 33 -18.05 -6.95 -4.59
C GLY A 33 -17.07 -7.29 -5.72
N PRO A 34 -16.75 -6.34 -6.60
CA PRO A 34 -15.75 -6.55 -7.65
C PRO A 34 -14.37 -6.81 -7.02
N THR A 35 -13.79 -7.98 -7.26
CA THR A 35 -12.50 -8.40 -6.68
C THR A 35 -11.31 -8.22 -7.62
N GLY A 36 -11.57 -7.96 -8.91
CA GLY A 36 -10.53 -8.00 -9.94
C GLY A 36 -9.88 -9.39 -10.05
N VAL A 37 -8.59 -9.42 -10.38
CA VAL A 37 -7.80 -10.65 -10.50
C VAL A 37 -7.39 -11.19 -9.14
N ARG A 38 -7.08 -12.50 -9.06
CA ARG A 38 -6.74 -13.17 -7.79
C ARG A 38 -5.37 -12.79 -7.21
N GLY A 39 -4.44 -12.32 -8.04
CA GLY A 39 -3.12 -11.90 -7.63
C GLY A 39 -2.29 -11.41 -8.80
N ARG A 40 -1.39 -10.46 -8.53
CA ARG A 40 -0.36 -9.96 -9.44
C ARG A 40 0.86 -9.62 -8.61
N ASN A 41 2.04 -9.85 -9.19
CA ASN A 41 3.30 -9.39 -8.63
C ASN A 41 4.23 -8.97 -9.78
N SER A 42 5.12 -8.02 -9.54
CA SER A 42 6.08 -7.59 -10.56
C SER A 42 7.19 -8.64 -10.72
N ASP A 43 7.51 -9.01 -11.96
CA ASP A 43 8.78 -9.70 -12.27
C ASP A 43 9.81 -8.63 -12.62
N ASN A 44 10.87 -8.55 -11.80
CA ASN A 44 11.90 -7.53 -11.90
C ASN A 44 13.21 -8.02 -12.56
N GLN A 45 13.26 -9.25 -13.09
CA GLN A 45 14.47 -9.77 -13.75
C GLN A 45 14.94 -8.89 -14.92
N LEU A 46 13.99 -8.38 -15.72
CA LEU A 46 14.32 -7.55 -16.87
C LEU A 46 14.82 -6.16 -16.46
N ILE A 47 14.26 -5.55 -15.41
CA ILE A 47 14.68 -4.21 -14.99
C ILE A 47 16.05 -4.21 -14.36
N GLU A 48 16.34 -5.22 -13.56
CA GLU A 48 17.63 -5.41 -12.94
C GLU A 48 18.71 -5.64 -14.01
N LYS A 49 18.42 -6.50 -15.01
CA LYS A 49 19.35 -6.74 -16.12
C LYS A 49 19.62 -5.49 -16.97
N MET A 50 18.60 -4.68 -17.24
CA MET A 50 18.71 -3.56 -18.17
C MET A 50 19.27 -2.30 -17.52
N LEU A 51 18.90 -2.05 -16.26
CA LEU A 51 19.14 -0.76 -15.59
C LEU A 51 19.99 -0.88 -14.32
N SER A 52 20.35 -2.10 -13.90
CA SER A 52 20.98 -2.35 -12.59
C SER A 52 20.21 -1.71 -11.44
N TRP A 53 18.88 -1.68 -11.57
CA TRP A 53 17.98 -1.00 -10.65
C TRP A 53 16.76 -1.87 -10.35
N ARG A 54 16.27 -1.79 -9.12
CA ARG A 54 15.00 -2.36 -8.66
C ARG A 54 14.37 -1.44 -7.60
N PRO A 55 13.05 -1.53 -7.36
CA PRO A 55 12.44 -0.87 -6.19
C PRO A 55 13.05 -1.42 -4.90
N GLU A 56 13.38 -0.51 -3.96
CA GLU A 56 13.98 -0.86 -2.67
C GLU A 56 13.10 -0.47 -1.47
N THR A 57 12.15 0.43 -1.67
CA THR A 57 11.23 0.87 -0.61
C THR A 57 10.24 -0.24 -0.29
N SER A 58 10.21 -0.66 0.98
CA SER A 58 9.20 -1.61 1.47
C SER A 58 7.79 -1.02 1.38
N LEU A 59 6.79 -1.87 1.23
CA LEU A 59 5.40 -1.43 1.23
C LEU A 59 5.05 -0.69 2.53
N VAL A 60 5.51 -1.18 3.69
CA VAL A 60 5.22 -0.54 4.98
C VAL A 60 5.80 0.87 5.10
N ASP A 61 7.00 1.12 4.58
CA ASP A 61 7.62 2.45 4.62
C ASP A 61 6.91 3.44 3.70
N GLY A 62 6.48 2.98 2.51
CA GLY A 62 5.63 3.78 1.63
C GLY A 62 4.26 4.06 2.23
N LEU A 63 3.66 3.08 2.92
CA LEU A 63 2.38 3.23 3.61
C LEU A 63 2.46 4.22 4.77
N ARG A 64 3.55 4.24 5.55
CA ARG A 64 3.74 5.23 6.63
C ARG A 64 3.69 6.66 6.10
N GLN A 65 4.42 6.93 5.01
CA GLN A 65 4.45 8.25 4.38
C GLN A 65 3.07 8.61 3.81
N SER A 66 2.42 7.66 3.12
CA SER A 66 1.09 7.85 2.55
C SER A 66 0.04 8.12 3.62
N TYR A 67 0.07 7.35 4.72
CA TYR A 67 -0.84 7.51 5.85
C TYR A 67 -0.71 8.91 6.47
N ALA A 68 0.52 9.34 6.79
CA ALA A 68 0.78 10.66 7.37
C ALA A 68 0.28 11.79 6.46
N TRP A 69 0.48 11.66 5.14
CA TRP A 69 -0.01 12.64 4.18
C TRP A 69 -1.55 12.71 4.15
N ILE A 70 -2.24 11.55 4.09
CA ILE A 70 -3.71 11.47 4.09
C ILE A 70 -4.29 12.06 5.39
N ASP A 71 -3.69 11.75 6.53
CA ASP A 71 -4.13 12.24 7.84
C ASP A 71 -4.03 13.77 7.94
N ALA A 72 -2.94 14.34 7.40
CA ALA A 72 -2.79 15.79 7.28
C ALA A 72 -3.86 16.42 6.36
N GLN A 73 -4.20 15.78 5.23
CA GLN A 73 -5.26 16.26 4.34
C GLN A 73 -6.63 16.23 5.03
N ASN A 74 -6.94 15.14 5.76
CA ASN A 74 -8.19 15.03 6.51
C ASN A 74 -8.32 16.12 7.55
N SER A 75 -7.25 16.40 8.30
CA SER A 75 -7.22 17.48 9.30
C SER A 75 -7.49 18.85 8.67
N LEU A 76 -6.88 19.14 7.52
CA LEU A 76 -7.10 20.38 6.77
C LEU A 76 -8.53 20.50 6.23
N LEU A 77 -9.13 19.39 5.79
CA LEU A 77 -10.52 19.39 5.31
C LEU A 77 -11.49 19.65 6.46
N MET A 78 -11.27 19.04 7.63
CA MET A 78 -12.12 19.26 8.81
C MET A 78 -12.02 20.71 9.31
N SER A 79 -10.83 21.32 9.27
CA SER A 79 -10.66 22.73 9.69
C SER A 79 -11.32 23.74 8.73
N LYS A 80 -11.55 23.38 7.47
CA LYS A 80 -12.24 24.24 6.48
C LYS A 80 -13.77 24.09 6.53
N ALA A 81 -14.27 23.00 7.11
CA ALA A 81 -15.69 22.71 7.22
C ALA A 81 -16.31 23.22 8.53
N ALA A 82 -15.49 23.62 9.50
CA ALA A 82 -15.88 24.28 10.75
C ALA A 82 -15.85 25.81 10.60
#